data_AF-A0A1V5A601-F1
#
_entry.id   AF-A0A1V5A601-F1
#
_cell.length_a   1.000
_cell.length_b   1.000
_cell.length_c   1.000
_cell.angle_alpha   90.00
_cell.angle_beta   90.00
_cell.angle_gamma   90.00
#
_symmetry.space_group_name_H-M   'P 1'
#
loop_
_entity.id
_entity.type
_entity.pdbx_description
1 polymer ?
#
loop_
_entity_poly.entity_id
_entity_poly.type
_entity_poly.pdbx_seq_one_letter_code
_entity_poly.pdbx_strand_id
1 'polypeptide(L)'
;MGDLALLVLEGPWWTPAHKPKRPSVLPFLEGLEKYKGNFNIYYSSFYEKESFRKALEDDLAHTREQRLFLYIAAHGGSRMVGALEGEGGKTISSGMRLTTLLRGVRRVARTTNIEGVLLGSCTLGANRTDLLATLKTSPIAWIFGYACEIDWIPSTLIDLSILEHAMALKKEDLRSRTKIVGAFSSALSRFSGEFPICKEENRSVPLKYAISLLAKPRKPHAVPEDLTRALLGSLGWDTP
;
A
#
# COMPACT_ATOMS: atom_id res chain seq x y z
N MET A 1 11.99 -21.68 6.54
CA MET A 1 10.68 -21.05 6.24
C MET A 1 10.67 -19.68 6.89
N GLY A 2 10.30 -18.64 6.14
CA GLY A 2 10.33 -17.25 6.63
C GLY A 2 9.32 -17.00 7.75
N ASP A 3 9.63 -16.07 8.66
CA ASP A 3 8.74 -15.55 9.71
C ASP A 3 7.85 -14.38 9.21
N LEU A 4 7.81 -14.18 7.89
CA LEU A 4 7.24 -13.01 7.25
C LEU A 4 6.21 -13.42 6.20
N ALA A 5 5.05 -12.79 6.22
CA ALA A 5 4.01 -12.95 5.21
C ALA A 5 3.60 -11.60 4.60
N LEU A 6 3.40 -11.60 3.29
CA LEU A 6 2.76 -10.52 2.55
C LEU A 6 1.31 -10.93 2.25
N LEU A 7 0.36 -10.25 2.89
CA LEU A 7 -1.07 -10.38 2.63
C LEU A 7 -1.44 -9.44 1.48
N VAL A 8 -1.93 -9.98 0.38
CA VAL A 8 -2.28 -9.23 -0.83
C VAL A 8 -3.78 -9.26 -1.02
N LEU A 9 -4.39 -8.09 -1.00
CA LEU A 9 -5.79 -7.88 -1.32
C LEU A 9 -5.89 -7.12 -2.64
N GLU A 10 -6.38 -7.78 -3.68
CA GLU A 10 -6.50 -7.17 -5.01
C GLU A 10 -7.96 -6.97 -5.42
N GLY A 11 -8.31 -5.74 -5.78
CA GLY A 11 -9.56 -5.44 -6.48
C GLY A 11 -9.39 -5.64 -7.99
N PRO A 12 -10.42 -6.11 -8.71
CA PRO A 12 -10.34 -6.19 -10.16
C PRO A 12 -10.09 -4.81 -10.77
N TRP A 13 -9.05 -4.70 -11.58
CA TRP A 13 -8.71 -3.47 -12.30
C TRP A 13 -9.56 -3.24 -13.55
N TRP A 14 -10.06 -4.31 -14.16
CA TRP A 14 -10.89 -4.21 -15.36
C TRP A 14 -11.89 -5.36 -15.39
N THR A 15 -13.00 -5.14 -16.08
CA THR A 15 -13.92 -6.22 -16.42
C THR A 15 -13.32 -7.11 -17.51
N PRO A 16 -13.76 -8.38 -17.63
CA PRO A 16 -13.37 -9.22 -18.75
C PRO A 16 -13.75 -8.64 -20.11
N ALA A 17 -14.86 -7.89 -20.20
CA ALA A 17 -15.28 -7.21 -21.43
C ALA A 17 -14.28 -6.13 -21.85
N HIS A 18 -13.89 -5.25 -20.91
CA HIS A 18 -12.97 -4.15 -21.18
C HIS A 18 -11.52 -4.64 -21.39
N LYS A 19 -11.03 -5.57 -20.55
CA LYS A 19 -9.66 -6.08 -20.65
C LYS A 19 -9.61 -7.57 -20.32
N PRO A 20 -9.79 -8.45 -21.32
CA PRO A 20 -9.89 -9.91 -21.11
C PRO A 20 -8.72 -10.51 -20.34
N LYS A 21 -7.50 -10.00 -20.56
CA LYS A 21 -6.29 -10.48 -19.89
C LYS A 21 -6.23 -10.17 -18.39
N ARG A 22 -7.05 -9.23 -17.89
CA ARG A 22 -7.17 -8.84 -16.46
C ARG A 22 -5.81 -8.89 -15.73
N PRO A 23 -4.86 -8.01 -16.09
CA PRO A 23 -3.55 -8.05 -15.46
C PRO A 23 -3.69 -7.88 -13.95
N SER A 24 -2.84 -8.59 -13.23
CA SER A 24 -2.81 -8.66 -11.77
C SER A 24 -1.42 -8.29 -11.30
N VAL A 25 -1.32 -7.74 -10.09
CA VAL A 25 -0.04 -7.51 -9.42
C VAL A 25 0.63 -8.82 -8.97
N LEU A 26 -0.13 -9.91 -8.84
CA LEU A 26 0.34 -11.17 -8.27
C LEU A 26 1.57 -11.77 -8.99
N PRO A 27 1.64 -11.87 -10.33
CA PRO A 27 2.82 -12.42 -11.00
C PRO A 27 4.11 -11.65 -10.71
N PHE A 28 4.02 -10.34 -10.48
CA PHE A 28 5.18 -9.53 -10.10
C PHE A 28 5.63 -9.84 -8.67
N LEU A 29 4.68 -9.99 -7.75
CA LEU A 29 4.94 -10.33 -6.36
C LEU A 29 5.52 -11.75 -6.22
N GLU A 30 4.98 -12.72 -6.96
CA GLU A 30 5.52 -14.08 -7.03
C GLU A 30 6.97 -14.11 -7.55
N GLY A 31 7.30 -13.23 -8.50
CA GLY A 31 8.68 -13.03 -8.94
C GLY A 31 9.59 -12.56 -7.81
N LEU A 32 9.13 -11.59 -7.01
CA LEU A 32 9.85 -11.08 -5.85
C LEU A 32 10.01 -12.15 -4.75
N GLU A 33 8.96 -12.91 -4.47
CA GLU A 33 8.98 -14.02 -3.51
C GLU A 33 9.99 -15.08 -3.92
N LYS A 34 9.97 -15.53 -5.18
CA LYS A 34 10.92 -16.52 -5.72
C LYS A 34 12.36 -16.00 -5.67
N TYR A 35 12.57 -14.71 -5.94
CA TYR A 35 13.89 -14.09 -5.90
C TYR A 35 14.46 -13.97 -4.48
N LYS A 36 13.63 -13.60 -3.49
CA LYS A 36 14.08 -13.39 -2.10
C LYS A 36 14.06 -14.65 -1.25
N GLY A 37 13.06 -15.50 -1.43
CA GLY A 37 12.91 -16.79 -0.74
C GLY A 37 12.68 -16.74 0.77
N ASN A 38 12.44 -15.55 1.36
CA ASN A 38 12.41 -15.36 2.82
C ASN A 38 11.04 -14.91 3.38
N PHE A 39 10.00 -14.88 2.55
CA PHE A 39 8.62 -14.59 2.95
C PHE A 39 7.62 -15.43 2.16
N ASN A 40 6.38 -15.52 2.64
CA ASN A 40 5.28 -16.16 1.92
C ASN A 40 4.26 -15.12 1.44
N ILE A 41 3.64 -15.35 0.28
CA ILE A 41 2.51 -14.54 -0.22
C ILE A 41 1.19 -15.26 0.06
N TYR A 42 0.25 -14.55 0.65
CA TYR A 42 -1.16 -14.95 0.74
C TYR A 42 -2.00 -13.96 -0.03
N TYR A 43 -2.72 -14.42 -1.04
CA TYR A 43 -3.45 -13.58 -1.98
C TYR A 43 -4.95 -13.87 -1.94
N SER A 44 -5.77 -12.82 -1.91
CA SER A 44 -7.20 -12.92 -2.18
C SER A 44 -7.68 -11.69 -2.95
N SER A 45 -8.67 -11.89 -3.80
CA SER A 45 -9.39 -10.76 -4.41
C SER A 45 -10.48 -10.23 -3.49
N PHE A 46 -10.88 -8.97 -3.68
CA PHE A 46 -12.07 -8.38 -3.06
C PHE A 46 -12.82 -7.49 -4.06
N TYR A 47 -14.12 -7.28 -3.84
CA TYR A 47 -14.99 -6.54 -4.76
C TYR A 47 -15.77 -5.42 -4.05
N GLU A 48 -16.15 -5.68 -2.81
CA GLU A 48 -16.90 -4.78 -1.96
C GLU A 48 -16.57 -5.07 -0.49
N LYS A 49 -17.24 -4.37 0.42
CA LYS A 49 -16.95 -4.40 1.86
C LYS A 49 -16.95 -5.81 2.47
N GLU A 50 -17.92 -6.66 2.17
CA GLU A 50 -18.09 -7.97 2.79
C GLU A 50 -17.05 -8.97 2.27
N SER A 51 -16.76 -8.99 0.97
CA SER A 51 -15.67 -9.77 0.39
C SER A 51 -14.30 -9.31 0.90
N PHE A 52 -14.09 -8.00 1.11
CA PHE A 52 -12.89 -7.51 1.77
C PHE A 52 -12.79 -8.03 3.21
N ARG A 53 -13.90 -7.99 3.96
CA ARG A 53 -13.97 -8.50 5.33
C ARG A 53 -13.63 -9.99 5.35
N LYS A 54 -14.25 -10.80 4.50
CA LYS A 54 -13.97 -12.25 4.42
C LYS A 54 -12.52 -12.53 4.03
N ALA A 55 -12.01 -11.87 3.00
CA ALA A 55 -10.64 -12.05 2.54
C ALA A 55 -9.62 -11.70 3.63
N LEU A 56 -9.78 -10.56 4.31
CA LEU A 56 -8.80 -10.14 5.31
C LEU A 56 -9.05 -10.75 6.69
N GLU A 57 -10.26 -10.62 7.23
CA GLU A 57 -10.60 -11.01 8.60
C GLU A 57 -10.78 -12.52 8.76
N ASP A 58 -11.37 -13.19 7.77
CA ASP A 58 -11.76 -14.60 7.88
C ASP A 58 -10.76 -15.56 7.21
N ASP A 59 -9.78 -15.06 6.44
CA ASP A 59 -8.82 -15.86 5.67
C ASP A 59 -7.36 -15.40 5.87
N LEU A 60 -6.90 -14.38 5.13
CA LEU A 60 -5.47 -14.03 5.02
C LEU A 60 -4.78 -13.74 6.36
N ALA A 61 -5.51 -13.24 7.35
CA ALA A 61 -4.98 -12.93 8.68
C ALA A 61 -4.66 -14.17 9.54
N HIS A 62 -5.13 -15.36 9.17
CA HIS A 62 -4.95 -16.61 9.92
C HIS A 62 -3.68 -17.37 9.56
N THR A 63 -2.63 -16.65 9.18
CA THR A 63 -1.34 -17.25 8.88
C THR A 63 -0.47 -17.49 10.11
N ARG A 64 0.55 -18.34 9.98
CA ARG A 64 1.47 -18.73 11.07
C ARG A 64 2.63 -17.76 11.28
N GLU A 65 2.97 -16.96 10.27
CA GLU A 65 4.10 -16.02 10.30
C GLU A 65 3.86 -14.91 11.31
N GLN A 66 4.89 -14.51 12.04
CA GLN A 66 4.74 -13.53 13.12
C GLN A 66 4.83 -12.08 12.62
N ARG A 67 5.22 -11.85 11.36
CA ARG A 67 5.37 -10.51 10.80
C ARG A 67 4.54 -10.40 9.53
N LEU A 68 3.51 -9.57 9.58
CA LEU A 68 2.57 -9.43 8.47
C LEU A 68 2.72 -8.07 7.83
N PHE A 69 2.66 -8.03 6.50
CA PHE A 69 2.59 -6.81 5.72
C PHE A 69 1.34 -6.90 4.86
N LEU A 70 0.59 -5.80 4.76
CA LEU A 70 -0.62 -5.76 3.97
C LEU A 70 -0.41 -4.89 2.73
N TYR A 71 -0.65 -5.47 1.56
CA TYR A 71 -0.69 -4.75 0.29
C TYR A 71 -2.12 -4.75 -0.23
N ILE A 72 -2.67 -3.55 -0.48
CA ILE A 72 -3.99 -3.36 -1.07
C ILE A 72 -3.80 -2.75 -2.45
N ALA A 73 -4.13 -3.52 -3.48
CA ALA A 73 -3.97 -3.20 -4.89
C ALA A 73 -5.36 -3.08 -5.53
N ALA A 74 -5.86 -1.86 -5.73
CA ALA A 74 -7.18 -1.67 -6.31
C ALA A 74 -7.33 -0.26 -6.90
N HIS A 75 -8.37 -0.07 -7.70
CA HIS A 75 -8.81 1.29 -8.05
C HIS A 75 -9.10 2.12 -6.80
N GLY A 76 -8.76 3.40 -6.85
CA GLY A 76 -9.09 4.35 -5.82
C GLY A 76 -9.64 5.63 -6.42
N GLY A 77 -10.43 6.36 -5.65
CA GLY A 77 -10.93 7.68 -6.06
C GLY A 77 -11.47 8.46 -4.89
N SER A 78 -10.88 9.63 -4.61
CA SER A 78 -11.15 10.57 -3.51
C SER A 78 -11.20 9.94 -2.11
N ARG A 79 -12.15 9.04 -1.84
CA ARG A 79 -12.33 8.29 -0.59
C ARG A 79 -12.94 6.89 -0.79
N MET A 80 -12.89 6.36 -2.02
CA MET A 80 -13.43 5.06 -2.40
C MET A 80 -12.30 4.14 -2.86
N VAL A 81 -12.47 2.84 -2.68
CA VAL A 81 -11.52 1.81 -3.10
C VAL A 81 -12.26 0.62 -3.71
N GLY A 82 -11.70 0.04 -4.78
CA GLY A 82 -12.24 -1.13 -5.46
C GLY A 82 -13.54 -0.86 -6.23
N ALA A 83 -13.87 0.40 -6.51
CA ALA A 83 -14.96 0.71 -7.43
C ALA A 83 -14.60 0.24 -8.83
N LEU A 84 -15.56 -0.36 -9.53
CA LEU A 84 -15.36 -0.90 -10.87
C LEU A 84 -16.48 -0.43 -11.78
N GLU A 85 -16.10 0.08 -12.94
CA GLU A 85 -17.02 0.50 -14.00
C GLU A 85 -16.90 -0.44 -15.21
N GLY A 86 -18.04 -0.67 -15.86
CA GLY A 86 -18.15 -1.38 -17.12
C GLY A 86 -18.05 -0.47 -18.33
N GLU A 87 -18.20 -1.05 -19.51
CA GLU A 87 -18.31 -0.28 -20.75
C GLU A 87 -19.49 0.72 -20.66
N GLY A 88 -19.27 1.93 -21.18
CA GLY A 88 -20.26 3.02 -21.14
C GLY A 88 -20.43 3.69 -19.77
N GLY A 89 -19.49 3.51 -18.84
CA GLY A 89 -19.50 4.18 -17.52
C GLY A 89 -20.50 3.60 -16.51
N LYS A 90 -21.06 2.40 -16.80
CA LYS A 90 -21.98 1.73 -15.88
C LYS A 90 -21.23 1.21 -14.65
N THR A 91 -21.59 1.67 -13.46
CA THR A 91 -21.03 1.13 -12.20
C THR A 91 -21.37 -0.36 -12.06
N ILE A 92 -20.35 -1.19 -11.89
CA ILE A 92 -20.46 -2.64 -11.63
C ILE A 92 -20.31 -2.93 -10.14
N SER A 93 -19.35 -2.27 -9.49
CA SER A 93 -19.21 -2.27 -8.04
C SER A 93 -18.99 -0.84 -7.58
N SER A 94 -19.73 -0.45 -6.53
CA SER A 94 -19.48 0.80 -5.84
C SER A 94 -18.18 0.79 -5.02
N GLY A 95 -17.51 -0.36 -4.90
CA GLY A 95 -16.37 -0.55 -4.02
C GLY A 95 -16.76 -0.33 -2.55
N MET A 96 -15.83 0.20 -1.75
CA MET A 96 -16.09 0.60 -0.37
C MET A 96 -15.44 1.93 -0.01
N ARG A 97 -15.94 2.57 1.06
CA ARG A 97 -15.34 3.80 1.60
C ARG A 97 -13.99 3.47 2.25
N LEU A 98 -13.01 4.36 2.10
CA LEU A 98 -11.70 4.28 2.76
C LEU A 98 -11.82 4.08 4.27
N THR A 99 -12.74 4.77 4.93
CA THR A 99 -12.97 4.62 6.38
C THR A 99 -13.46 3.23 6.77
N THR A 100 -14.13 2.52 5.86
CA THR A 100 -14.54 1.13 6.06
C THR A 100 -13.35 0.19 5.92
N LEU A 101 -12.53 0.36 4.87
CA LEU A 101 -11.26 -0.36 4.69
C LEU A 101 -10.38 -0.20 5.94
N LEU A 102 -10.09 1.04 6.34
CA LEU A 102 -9.18 1.32 7.46
C LEU A 102 -9.70 0.78 8.79
N ARG A 103 -11.02 0.71 8.96
CA ARG A 103 -11.63 0.08 10.13
C ARG A 103 -11.37 -1.42 10.17
N GLY A 104 -11.51 -2.11 9.04
CA GLY A 104 -11.20 -3.54 8.90
C GLY A 104 -9.71 -3.81 9.14
N VAL A 105 -8.84 -3.07 8.46
CA VAL A 105 -7.38 -3.15 8.64
C VAL A 105 -6.99 -2.95 10.09
N ARG A 106 -7.53 -1.93 10.77
CA ARG A 106 -7.25 -1.68 12.19
C ARG A 106 -7.73 -2.82 13.09
N ARG A 107 -8.92 -3.41 12.82
CA ARG A 107 -9.46 -4.52 13.60
C ARG A 107 -8.48 -5.69 13.56
N VAL A 108 -8.08 -6.07 12.35
CA VAL A 108 -7.18 -7.20 12.10
C VAL A 108 -5.80 -6.93 12.67
N ALA A 109 -5.25 -5.73 12.44
CA ALA A 109 -3.95 -5.36 12.96
C ALA A 109 -3.89 -5.33 14.50
N ARG A 110 -5.00 -5.29 15.24
CA ARG A 110 -4.98 -5.36 16.71
C ARG A 110 -4.85 -6.78 17.24
N THR A 111 -5.31 -7.77 16.48
CA THR A 111 -5.28 -9.18 16.85
C THR A 111 -4.16 -9.94 16.13
N THR A 112 -3.55 -9.32 15.13
CA THR A 112 -2.43 -9.85 14.33
C THR A 112 -1.30 -8.84 14.27
N ASN A 113 -0.08 -9.26 13.94
CA ASN A 113 1.06 -8.35 13.86
C ASN A 113 1.25 -7.78 12.43
N ILE A 114 0.25 -7.04 11.92
CA ILE A 114 0.43 -6.23 10.71
C ILE A 114 1.36 -5.05 11.05
N GLU A 115 2.56 -5.08 10.48
CA GLU A 115 3.62 -4.10 10.73
C GLU A 115 3.56 -2.91 9.79
N GLY A 116 3.11 -3.12 8.56
CA GLY A 116 3.07 -2.09 7.52
C GLY A 116 1.92 -2.30 6.54
N VAL A 117 1.45 -1.20 5.96
CA VAL A 117 0.41 -1.20 4.94
C VAL A 117 0.86 -0.42 3.71
N LEU A 118 0.84 -1.06 2.55
CA LEU A 118 1.03 -0.42 1.26
C LEU A 118 -0.32 -0.30 0.54
N LEU A 119 -0.66 0.93 0.15
CA LEU A 119 -1.87 1.26 -0.60
C LEU A 119 -1.49 1.53 -2.08
N GLY A 120 -1.46 0.47 -2.88
CA GLY A 120 -1.32 0.53 -4.34
C GLY A 120 -2.63 0.96 -5.01
N SER A 121 -3.11 2.15 -4.67
CA SER A 121 -4.42 2.66 -5.08
C SER A 121 -4.37 4.17 -5.24
N CYS A 122 -4.98 4.65 -6.32
CA CYS A 122 -5.06 6.08 -6.65
C CYS A 122 -5.64 6.89 -5.48
N THR A 123 -5.05 8.06 -5.20
CA THR A 123 -5.53 9.09 -4.26
C THR A 123 -5.70 8.71 -2.78
N LEU A 124 -5.60 7.43 -2.39
CA LEU A 124 -5.84 7.03 -1.00
C LEU A 124 -4.79 7.62 -0.04
N GLY A 125 -3.54 7.78 -0.49
CA GLY A 125 -2.45 8.43 0.24
C GLY A 125 -2.70 9.92 0.53
N ALA A 126 -3.58 10.59 -0.21
CA ALA A 126 -3.94 11.98 0.06
C ALA A 126 -4.76 12.15 1.34
N ASN A 127 -5.38 11.07 1.85
CA ASN A 127 -6.28 11.08 3.01
C ASN A 127 -5.51 11.01 4.35
N ARG A 128 -4.49 11.86 4.52
CA ARG A 128 -3.51 11.84 5.61
C ARG A 128 -4.14 11.75 7.00
N THR A 129 -5.22 12.49 7.26
CA THR A 129 -5.90 12.51 8.55
C THR A 129 -6.42 11.12 8.96
N ASP A 130 -7.06 10.40 8.03
CA ASP A 130 -7.58 9.05 8.30
C ASP A 130 -6.45 8.03 8.47
N LEU A 131 -5.37 8.18 7.69
CA LEU A 131 -4.20 7.30 7.77
C LEU A 131 -3.43 7.50 9.09
N LEU A 132 -3.23 8.74 9.53
CA LEU A 132 -2.65 9.06 10.84
C LEU A 132 -3.52 8.55 11.99
N ALA A 133 -4.85 8.69 11.89
CA ALA A 133 -5.77 8.13 12.89
C ALA A 133 -5.69 6.60 12.95
N THR A 134 -5.48 5.94 11.81
CA THR A 134 -5.28 4.48 11.74
C THR A 134 -3.98 4.08 12.44
N LEU A 135 -2.87 4.76 12.15
CA LEU A 135 -1.59 4.54 12.85
C LEU A 135 -1.70 4.81 14.36
N LYS A 136 -2.43 5.85 14.77
CA LYS A 136 -2.64 6.18 16.19
C LYS A 136 -3.28 5.03 16.95
N THR A 137 -4.23 4.34 16.31
CA THR A 137 -5.16 3.40 16.97
C THR A 137 -4.89 1.93 16.63
N SER A 138 -3.73 1.62 16.06
CA SER A 138 -3.27 0.27 15.67
C SER A 138 -1.77 0.08 15.98
N PRO A 139 -1.23 -1.16 15.93
CA PRO A 139 0.22 -1.40 16.04
C PRO A 139 0.97 -1.27 14.70
N ILE A 140 0.31 -0.83 13.64
CA ILE A 140 0.93 -0.57 12.34
C ILE A 140 2.01 0.51 12.52
N ALA A 141 3.20 0.25 12.00
CA ALA A 141 4.36 1.13 12.11
C ALA A 141 4.41 2.15 10.97
N TRP A 142 3.92 1.80 9.79
CA TRP A 142 3.91 2.68 8.62
C TRP A 142 2.75 2.39 7.67
N ILE A 143 2.32 3.42 6.96
CA ILE A 143 1.41 3.34 5.82
C ILE A 143 2.05 4.13 4.67
N PHE A 144 2.16 3.52 3.50
CA PHE A 144 2.57 4.19 2.27
C PHE A 144 1.46 4.14 1.25
N GLY A 145 1.30 5.19 0.46
CA GLY A 145 0.34 5.21 -0.65
C GLY A 145 0.49 6.42 -1.55
N TYR A 146 -0.34 6.47 -2.58
CA TYR A 146 -0.30 7.50 -3.62
C TYR A 146 -1.36 8.58 -3.41
N ALA A 147 -0.99 9.83 -3.65
CA ALA A 147 -1.81 11.02 -3.44
C ALA A 147 -2.55 11.50 -4.71
N CYS A 148 -2.28 10.91 -5.87
CA CYS A 148 -2.93 11.21 -7.15
C CYS A 148 -3.28 9.94 -7.94
N GLU A 149 -3.82 10.10 -9.14
CA GLU A 149 -4.13 9.01 -10.08
C GLU A 149 -2.87 8.52 -10.77
N ILE A 150 -2.47 7.29 -10.49
CA ILE A 150 -1.20 6.70 -10.94
C ILE A 150 -1.41 5.71 -12.10
N ASP A 151 -0.42 5.64 -12.98
CA ASP A 151 -0.38 4.57 -13.99
C ASP A 151 -0.05 3.20 -13.37
N TRP A 152 -0.73 2.14 -13.82
CA TRP A 152 -0.68 0.80 -13.21
C TRP A 152 0.71 0.14 -13.23
N ILE A 153 1.40 0.15 -14.37
CA ILE A 153 2.73 -0.50 -14.49
C ILE A 153 3.79 0.22 -13.63
N PRO A 154 4.02 1.54 -13.79
CA PRO A 154 5.04 2.24 -13.00
C PRO A 154 4.81 2.13 -11.50
N SER A 155 3.55 2.26 -11.05
CA SER A 155 3.20 2.11 -9.63
C SER A 155 3.45 0.70 -9.12
N THR A 156 3.10 -0.35 -9.89
CA THR A 156 3.41 -1.74 -9.51
C THR A 156 4.91 -1.96 -9.33
N LEU A 157 5.76 -1.40 -10.19
CA LEU A 157 7.22 -1.52 -10.07
C LEU A 157 7.76 -0.81 -8.82
N ILE A 158 7.19 0.36 -8.49
CA ILE A 158 7.53 1.08 -7.25
C ILE A 158 7.07 0.27 -6.03
N ASP A 159 5.85 -0.26 -6.06
CA ASP A 159 5.29 -1.07 -4.98
C ASP A 159 6.18 -2.28 -4.67
N LEU A 160 6.68 -2.98 -5.69
CA LEU A 160 7.64 -4.08 -5.52
C LEU A 160 8.93 -3.61 -4.83
N SER A 161 9.49 -2.47 -5.25
CA SER A 161 10.69 -1.91 -4.65
C SER A 161 10.47 -1.52 -3.19
N ILE A 162 9.32 -0.90 -2.89
CA ILE A 162 8.92 -0.54 -1.53
C ILE A 162 8.80 -1.80 -0.66
N LEU A 163 8.05 -2.80 -1.12
CA LEU A 163 7.85 -4.07 -0.40
C LEU A 163 9.18 -4.76 -0.13
N GLU A 164 10.04 -4.86 -1.14
CA GLU A 164 11.38 -5.45 -1.00
C GLU A 164 12.17 -4.88 0.19
N HIS A 165 12.22 -3.54 0.32
CA HIS A 165 13.05 -2.91 1.35
C HIS A 165 12.33 -2.78 2.67
N ALA A 166 11.03 -2.46 2.66
CA ALA A 166 10.27 -2.27 3.88
C ALA A 166 10.08 -3.59 4.64
N MET A 167 9.91 -4.72 3.93
CA MET A 167 9.83 -6.06 4.54
C MET A 167 11.19 -6.55 5.06
N ALA A 168 12.31 -6.02 4.53
CA ALA A 168 13.65 -6.35 5.00
C ALA A 168 14.01 -5.69 6.35
N LEU A 169 13.27 -4.66 6.78
CA LEU A 169 13.44 -4.07 8.12
C LEU A 169 13.23 -5.14 9.19
N LYS A 170 14.01 -5.11 10.27
CA LYS A 170 13.79 -5.96 11.45
C LYS A 170 12.79 -5.30 12.40
N LYS A 171 12.25 -6.06 13.37
CA LYS A 171 11.27 -5.55 14.35
C LYS A 171 11.82 -4.35 15.14
N GLU A 172 13.10 -4.40 15.47
CA GLU A 172 13.83 -3.33 16.16
C GLU A 172 14.02 -2.08 15.29
N ASP A 173 14.16 -2.22 13.98
CA ASP A 173 14.30 -1.09 13.06
C ASP A 173 13.02 -0.25 13.00
N LEU A 174 11.85 -0.88 13.19
CA LEU A 174 10.55 -0.18 13.27
C LEU A 174 10.44 0.78 14.45
N ARG A 175 11.37 0.74 15.42
CA ARG A 175 11.46 1.73 16.52
C ARG A 175 12.13 3.03 16.09
N SER A 176 12.84 3.02 14.96
CA SER A 176 13.60 4.15 14.45
C SER A 176 12.95 4.78 13.24
N ARG A 177 12.55 6.05 13.39
CA ARG A 177 12.07 6.89 12.28
C ARG A 177 13.09 6.91 11.13
N THR A 178 14.38 7.07 11.45
CA THR A 178 15.46 7.12 10.46
C THR A 178 15.60 5.82 9.68
N LYS A 179 15.45 4.66 10.35
CA LYS A 179 15.51 3.36 9.66
C LYS A 179 14.31 3.14 8.74
N ILE A 180 13.11 3.51 9.20
CA ILE A 180 11.90 3.47 8.36
C ILE A 180 12.13 4.35 7.11
N VAL A 181 12.46 5.63 7.28
CA VAL A 181 12.73 6.54 6.15
C VAL A 181 13.83 6.00 5.24
N GLY A 182 14.91 5.45 5.82
CA GLY A 182 16.02 4.87 5.05
C GLY A 182 15.60 3.69 4.15
N ALA A 183 14.67 2.83 4.59
CA ALA A 183 14.16 1.74 3.75
C ALA A 183 13.35 2.27 2.55
N PHE A 184 12.47 3.24 2.78
CA PHE A 184 11.70 3.88 1.70
C PHE A 184 12.59 4.68 0.75
N SER A 185 13.63 5.36 1.28
CA SER A 185 14.63 6.06 0.49
C SER A 185 15.41 5.10 -0.40
N SER A 186 15.88 3.97 0.16
CA SER A 186 16.58 2.93 -0.61
C SER A 186 15.71 2.37 -1.74
N ALA A 187 14.43 2.10 -1.44
CA ALA A 187 13.47 1.63 -2.43
C ALA A 187 13.21 2.65 -3.56
N LEU A 188 13.05 3.92 -3.22
CA LEU A 188 12.71 4.99 -4.17
C LEU A 188 13.92 5.53 -4.94
N SER A 189 15.14 5.34 -4.44
CA SER A 189 16.39 5.77 -5.11
C SER A 189 16.60 5.15 -6.49
N ARG A 190 15.86 4.08 -6.81
CA ARG A 190 15.84 3.41 -8.12
C ARG A 190 15.02 4.16 -9.17
N PHE A 191 14.28 5.17 -8.77
CA PHE A 191 13.36 5.91 -9.63
C PHE A 191 13.76 7.40 -9.66
N SER A 192 13.32 8.09 -10.71
CA SER A 192 13.45 9.54 -10.77
C SER A 192 12.26 10.20 -10.06
N GLY A 193 12.54 11.15 -9.16
CA GLY A 193 11.50 11.97 -8.53
C GLY A 193 10.71 12.82 -9.53
N GLU A 194 11.35 13.17 -10.67
CA GLU A 194 10.74 13.90 -11.79
C GLU A 194 9.93 13.00 -12.73
N PHE A 195 9.92 11.68 -12.51
CA PHE A 195 9.20 10.78 -13.39
C PHE A 195 7.69 11.10 -13.35
N PRO A 196 7.06 11.37 -14.51
CA PRO A 196 5.64 11.68 -14.60
C PRO A 196 4.80 10.43 -14.31
N ILE A 197 4.36 10.25 -13.06
CA ILE A 197 3.63 9.04 -12.64
C ILE A 197 2.11 9.24 -12.62
N CYS A 198 1.65 10.46 -12.37
CA CYS A 198 0.22 10.74 -12.37
C CYS A 198 -0.23 11.54 -13.57
N LYS A 199 -1.48 11.31 -13.95
CA LYS A 199 -2.22 12.07 -14.95
C LYS A 199 -3.36 12.79 -14.24
N GLU A 200 -3.28 14.11 -14.18
CA GLU A 200 -4.43 14.96 -13.86
C GLU A 200 -4.83 15.68 -15.16
N GLU A 201 -6.10 16.09 -15.28
CA GLU A 201 -6.76 16.49 -16.54
C GLU A 201 -5.93 17.39 -17.49
N ASN A 202 -5.01 18.21 -16.98
CA ASN A 202 -4.11 19.04 -17.79
C ASN A 202 -2.66 19.12 -17.28
N ARG A 203 -2.24 18.22 -16.38
CA ARG A 203 -0.88 18.23 -15.86
C ARG A 203 -0.37 16.84 -15.52
N SER A 204 0.90 16.61 -15.82
CA SER A 204 1.60 15.47 -15.28
C SER A 204 2.15 15.82 -13.90
N VAL A 205 1.93 14.93 -12.92
CA VAL A 205 2.48 15.11 -11.58
C VAL A 205 3.69 14.18 -11.41
N PRO A 206 4.87 14.75 -11.11
CA PRO A 206 6.06 13.99 -10.75
C PRO A 206 5.86 13.04 -9.56
N LEU A 207 6.60 11.93 -9.56
CA LEU A 207 6.61 10.96 -8.46
C LEU A 207 6.85 11.58 -7.09
N LYS A 208 7.74 12.58 -7.00
CA LYS A 208 8.05 13.28 -5.74
C LYS A 208 6.83 13.96 -5.09
N TYR A 209 5.81 14.31 -5.87
CA TYR A 209 4.56 14.89 -5.37
C TYR A 209 3.41 13.87 -5.29
N ALA A 210 3.60 12.66 -5.80
CA ALA A 210 2.58 11.63 -5.89
C ALA A 210 2.55 10.69 -4.68
N ILE A 211 3.56 10.71 -3.80
CA ILE A 211 3.72 9.73 -2.72
C ILE A 211 3.37 10.29 -1.34
N SER A 212 3.06 9.39 -0.42
CA SER A 212 2.87 9.69 0.98
C SER A 212 3.45 8.57 1.84
N LEU A 213 4.24 8.95 2.85
CA LEU A 213 4.74 8.03 3.87
C LEU A 213 4.31 8.55 5.24
N LEU A 214 3.45 7.79 5.91
CA LEU A 214 3.03 8.08 7.27
C LEU A 214 3.57 6.99 8.19
N ALA A 215 4.07 7.35 9.36
CA ALA A 215 4.61 6.36 10.28
C ALA A 215 4.39 6.70 11.74
N LYS A 216 4.35 5.66 12.57
CA LYS A 216 4.42 5.73 14.02
C LYS A 216 5.46 4.70 14.47
N PRO A 217 6.70 5.11 14.76
CA PRO A 217 7.72 4.18 15.24
C PRO A 217 7.25 3.40 16.47
N ARG A 218 7.60 2.11 16.56
CA ARG A 218 7.16 1.19 17.64
C ARG A 218 7.90 1.40 18.97
N LYS A 219 7.96 2.64 19.46
CA LYS A 219 8.55 3.01 20.76
C LYS A 219 7.50 3.64 21.69
N PRO A 220 7.69 3.59 23.02
CA PRO A 220 6.80 4.23 23.98
C PRO A 220 6.58 5.71 23.62
N HIS A 221 5.34 6.17 23.78
CA HIS A 221 4.91 7.56 23.54
C HIS A 221 5.11 8.09 22.11
N ALA A 222 5.42 7.23 21.14
CA ALA A 222 5.49 7.65 19.73
C ALA A 222 4.13 8.15 19.23
N VAL A 223 4.15 9.28 18.54
CA VAL A 223 3.00 9.84 17.83
C VAL A 223 3.10 9.52 16.34
N PRO A 224 1.98 9.27 15.64
CA PRO A 224 1.97 9.20 14.18
C PRO A 224 2.38 10.54 13.57
N GLU A 225 3.19 10.48 12.52
CA GLU A 225 3.70 11.63 11.80
C GLU A 225 3.65 11.38 10.29
N ASP A 226 3.45 12.44 9.51
CA ASP A 226 3.71 12.44 8.07
C ASP A 226 5.21 12.61 7.84
N LEU A 227 5.86 11.56 7.34
CA LEU A 227 7.29 11.50 7.08
C LEU A 227 7.64 11.80 5.62
N THR A 228 6.66 12.17 4.79
CA THR A 228 6.88 12.40 3.35
C THR A 228 7.98 13.42 3.10
N ARG A 229 7.97 14.56 3.80
CA ARG A 229 9.02 15.58 3.63
C ARG A 229 10.42 15.06 4.02
N ALA A 230 10.51 14.27 5.08
CA ALA A 230 11.78 13.69 5.51
C ALA A 230 12.30 12.65 4.49
N LEU A 231 11.39 11.88 3.89
CA LEU A 231 11.68 10.97 2.79
C LEU A 231 12.20 11.73 1.56
N LEU A 232 11.50 12.78 1.13
CA LEU A 232 11.93 13.60 -0.01
C LEU A 232 13.31 14.22 0.21
N GLY A 233 13.57 14.78 1.39
CA GLY A 233 14.89 15.31 1.72
C GLY A 233 15.99 14.24 1.72
N SER A 234 15.68 13.01 2.16
CA SER A 234 16.65 11.90 2.09
C SER A 234 16.95 11.43 0.66
N LEU A 235 16.06 11.72 -0.29
CA LEU A 235 16.20 11.41 -1.71
C LEU A 235 16.79 12.58 -2.51
N GLY A 236 16.95 13.76 -1.90
CA GLY A 236 17.29 14.99 -2.62
C GLY A 236 16.19 15.48 -3.55
N TRP A 237 14.92 15.14 -3.28
CA TRP A 237 13.75 15.52 -4.09
C TRP A 237 13.01 16.75 -3.53
N ASP A 238 13.53 17.35 -2.45
CA ASP A 238 12.93 18.50 -1.78
C ASP A 238 13.42 19.86 -2.33
N THR A 239 14.39 19.85 -3.24
CA THR A 239 14.81 21.03 -4.00
C THR A 239 13.90 21.27 -5.22
N PRO A 240 13.65 22.56 -5.57
CA PRO A 240 12.83 22.93 -6.73
C PRO A 240 13.29 22.27 -8.04
#